data_AF-A0AAV6LFU4-F1
#
_entry.id   AF-A0AAV6LFU4-F1
#
_cell.length_a   1.000
_cell.length_b   1.000
_cell.length_c   1.000
_cell.angle_alpha   90.00
_cell.angle_beta   90.00
_cell.angle_gamma   90.00
#
_symmetry.space_group_name_H-M   'P 1'
#
loop_
_entity.id
_entity.type
_entity.pdbx_description
1 polymer ?
#
loop_
_entity_poly.entity_id
_entity_poly.type
_entity_poly.pdbx_seq_one_letter_code
_entity_poly.pdbx_strand_id
1 'polypeptide(L)'
;MSSSNCGYVTAEEIGQLWTEYEENLSLEAKVVKDFDKVEMILQALEYETEQGKNLEEFFQSTAGKFQTELGKAWASEIASRRTQS
;
A
#
# COMPACT_ATOMS: atom_id res chain seq x y z
N MET A 1 -30.19 -12.77 -44.03
CA MET A 1 -30.00 -11.37 -43.63
C MET A 1 -29.23 -11.36 -42.32
N SER A 2 -27.98 -10.90 -42.37
CA SER A 2 -27.19 -10.55 -41.20
C SER A 2 -27.84 -9.34 -40.53
N SER A 3 -28.17 -9.42 -39.25
CA SER A 3 -28.40 -8.27 -38.37
C SER A 3 -28.46 -8.72 -36.92
N SER A 4 -27.33 -8.52 -36.25
CA SER A 4 -27.27 -7.94 -34.91
C SER A 4 -27.81 -8.79 -33.76
N ASN A 5 -27.02 -9.79 -33.35
CA ASN A 5 -27.03 -10.26 -31.96
C ASN A 5 -26.33 -9.21 -31.07
N CYS A 6 -26.96 -8.03 -30.95
CA CYS A 6 -26.50 -6.91 -30.12
C CYS A 6 -27.53 -6.74 -29.00
N GLY A 7 -27.29 -7.36 -27.85
CA GLY A 7 -28.18 -7.14 -26.69
C GLY A 7 -28.09 -8.11 -25.52
N TYR A 8 -27.26 -9.15 -25.56
CA TYR A 8 -27.19 -10.14 -24.47
C TYR A 8 -25.77 -10.43 -23.96
N VAL A 9 -24.82 -9.54 -24.20
CA VAL A 9 -23.44 -9.67 -23.67
C VAL A 9 -23.26 -8.91 -22.34
N THR A 10 -24.19 -8.05 -21.97
CA THR A 10 -23.93 -6.95 -21.03
C THR A 10 -24.38 -7.17 -19.57
N ALA A 11 -24.67 -8.39 -19.13
CA ALA A 11 -24.94 -8.64 -17.70
C ALA A 11 -23.81 -9.42 -17.03
N GLU A 12 -23.29 -10.44 -17.71
CA GLU A 12 -22.24 -11.31 -17.18
C GLU A 12 -20.85 -10.67 -17.29
N GLU A 13 -20.53 -10.02 -18.42
CA GLU A 13 -19.30 -9.22 -18.55
C GLU A 13 -19.32 -7.98 -17.65
N ILE A 14 -20.48 -7.32 -17.52
CA ILE A 14 -20.63 -6.19 -16.59
C ILE A 14 -20.47 -6.70 -15.15
N GLY A 15 -21.07 -7.84 -14.78
CA GLY A 15 -20.91 -8.43 -13.46
C GLY A 15 -19.49 -8.89 -13.15
N GLN A 16 -18.76 -9.43 -14.12
CA GLN A 16 -17.34 -9.80 -13.97
C GLN A 16 -16.44 -8.58 -13.80
N LEU A 17 -16.60 -7.54 -14.62
CA LEU A 17 -15.89 -6.26 -14.45
C LEU A 17 -16.27 -5.57 -13.13
N TRP A 18 -17.53 -5.71 -12.69
CA TRP A 18 -17.98 -5.19 -11.39
C TRP A 18 -17.43 -5.99 -10.22
N THR A 19 -17.23 -7.30 -10.36
CA THR A 19 -16.56 -8.17 -9.36
C THR A 19 -15.06 -7.85 -9.28
N GLU A 20 -14.40 -7.60 -10.43
CA GLU A 20 -13.00 -7.14 -10.52
C GLU A 20 -12.82 -5.73 -9.92
N TYR A 21 -13.84 -4.88 -10.03
CA TYR A 21 -13.93 -3.59 -9.35
C TYR A 21 -14.30 -3.74 -7.87
N GLU A 22 -15.16 -4.68 -7.48
CA GLU A 22 -15.57 -5.00 -6.08
C GLU A 22 -14.49 -5.71 -5.27
N GLU A 23 -13.45 -6.25 -5.92
CA GLU A 23 -12.15 -6.48 -5.28
C GLU A 23 -11.51 -5.17 -4.75
N ASN A 24 -12.21 -4.03 -4.92
CA ASN A 24 -12.30 -2.81 -4.11
C ASN A 24 -11.93 -2.98 -2.63
N LEU A 25 -10.63 -3.03 -2.43
CA LEU A 25 -9.97 -2.54 -1.24
C LEU A 25 -9.07 -1.34 -1.64
N SER A 26 -9.55 -0.46 -2.55
CA SER A 26 -8.83 0.62 -3.26
C SER A 26 -7.32 0.62 -3.03
N LEU A 27 -6.57 0.25 -4.06
CA LEU A 27 -5.11 0.26 -4.01
C LEU A 27 -4.61 1.62 -3.52
N GLU A 28 -5.25 2.71 -3.94
CA GLU A 28 -4.95 4.06 -3.50
C GLU A 28 -5.17 4.24 -2.00
N ALA A 29 -6.28 3.76 -1.42
CA ALA A 29 -6.53 3.85 0.02
C ALA A 29 -5.54 3.01 0.84
N LYS A 30 -5.13 1.84 0.33
CA LYS A 30 -4.06 1.02 0.94
C LYS A 30 -2.71 1.70 0.84
N VAL A 31 -2.39 2.26 -0.33
CA VAL A 31 -1.15 3.01 -0.57
C VAL A 31 -1.10 4.22 0.36
N VAL A 32 -2.19 4.98 0.52
CA VAL A 32 -2.25 6.13 1.43
C VAL A 32 -2.06 5.70 2.88
N LYS A 33 -2.68 4.60 3.32
CA LYS A 33 -2.48 4.05 4.67
C LYS A 33 -1.08 3.50 4.92
N ASP A 34 -0.41 3.01 3.88
CA ASP A 34 0.98 2.57 3.99
C ASP A 34 1.94 3.76 3.94
N PHE A 35 1.63 4.79 3.14
CA PHE A 35 2.37 6.05 3.07
C PHE A 35 2.41 6.74 4.43
N ASP A 36 1.26 6.85 5.11
CA ASP A 36 1.15 7.42 6.46
C ASP A 36 2.09 6.71 7.48
N LYS A 37 2.18 5.38 7.40
CA LYS A 37 3.09 4.60 8.26
C LYS A 37 4.56 4.75 7.87
N VAL A 38 4.86 4.82 6.57
CA VAL A 38 6.22 5.04 6.04
C VAL A 38 6.72 6.41 6.49
N GLU A 39 5.88 7.44 6.43
CA GLU A 39 6.20 8.79 6.87
C GLU A 39 6.48 8.83 8.38
N MET A 40 5.67 8.14 9.19
CA MET A 40 5.90 8.02 10.63
C MET A 40 7.26 7.40 10.99
N ILE A 41 7.67 6.31 10.32
CA ILE A 41 8.99 5.69 10.59
C ILE A 41 10.15 6.48 9.99
N LEU A 42 9.90 7.26 8.93
CA LEU A 42 10.90 8.17 8.37
C LEU A 42 11.23 9.29 9.35
N GLN A 43 10.20 9.93 9.93
CA GLN A 43 10.40 10.91 10.99
C GLN A 43 11.12 10.28 12.19
N ALA A 44 10.73 9.07 12.59
CA ALA A 44 11.42 8.36 13.66
C ALA A 44 12.92 8.18 13.35
N LEU A 45 13.29 7.75 12.14
CA LEU A 45 14.69 7.62 11.71
C LEU A 45 15.45 8.95 11.79
N GLU A 46 14.86 10.04 11.33
CA GLU A 46 15.46 11.38 11.38
C GLU A 46 15.68 11.83 12.83
N TYR A 47 14.70 11.62 13.71
CA TYR A 47 14.85 11.88 15.14
C TYR A 47 15.90 11.00 15.82
N GLU A 48 16.00 9.70 15.46
CA GLU A 48 17.07 8.83 15.98
C GLU A 48 18.45 9.36 15.55
N THR A 49 18.57 9.78 14.28
CA THR A 49 19.84 10.26 13.69
C THR A 49 20.26 11.62 14.24
N GLU A 50 19.32 12.58 14.37
CA GLU A 50 19.62 13.94 14.83
C GLU A 50 19.70 14.07 16.35
N GLN A 51 18.84 13.35 17.11
CA GLN A 51 18.74 13.49 18.56
C GLN A 51 19.29 12.29 19.35
N GLY A 52 19.71 11.21 18.68
CA GLY A 52 20.26 10.02 19.34
C GLY A 52 19.24 9.27 20.21
N LYS A 53 17.94 9.45 19.94
CA LYS A 53 16.87 8.73 20.64
C LYS A 53 16.69 7.35 20.01
N ASN A 54 16.24 6.38 20.81
CA ASN A 54 15.81 5.09 20.29
C ASN A 54 14.29 5.13 20.10
N LEU A 55 13.86 5.06 18.85
CA LEU A 55 12.46 5.08 18.41
C LEU A 55 12.10 3.76 17.71
N GLU A 56 12.79 2.67 18.08
CA GLU A 56 12.56 1.33 17.53
C GLU A 56 11.11 0.85 17.69
N GLU A 57 10.44 1.29 18.75
CA GLU A 57 9.02 1.00 18.98
C GLU A 57 8.14 1.44 17.79
N PHE A 58 8.48 2.53 17.11
CA PHE A 58 7.74 3.02 15.94
C PHE A 58 7.92 2.10 14.73
N PHE A 59 9.14 1.58 14.53
CA PHE A 59 9.43 0.59 13.49
C PHE A 59 8.74 -0.74 13.78
N GLN A 60 8.80 -1.24 15.01
CA GLN A 60 8.10 -2.47 15.38
C GLN A 60 6.58 -2.29 15.30
N SER A 61 6.06 -1.10 15.61
CA SER A 61 4.64 -0.81 15.51
C SER A 61 4.11 -0.83 14.08
N THR A 62 4.96 -0.62 13.07
CA THR A 62 4.57 -0.61 11.65
C THR A 62 4.94 -1.89 10.93
N ALA A 63 5.90 -2.66 11.45
CA ALA A 63 6.27 -3.97 10.94
C ALA A 63 5.04 -4.90 10.85
N GLY A 64 4.77 -5.43 9.65
CA GLY A 64 3.62 -6.29 9.38
C GLY A 64 2.28 -5.56 9.19
N LYS A 65 2.23 -4.22 9.31
CA LYS A 65 1.02 -3.42 9.02
C LYS A 65 0.95 -2.91 7.57
N PHE A 66 2.00 -3.13 6.77
CA PHE A 66 2.04 -2.75 5.36
C PHE A 66 1.24 -3.74 4.52
N GLN A 67 0.27 -3.22 3.76
CA GLN A 67 -0.63 -4.03 2.94
C GLN A 67 -0.16 -4.13 1.49
N THR A 68 0.59 -3.14 1.02
CA THR A 68 1.09 -3.01 -0.34
C THR A 68 2.55 -3.43 -0.45
N GLU A 69 2.94 -3.96 -1.61
CA GLU A 69 4.34 -4.27 -1.91
C GLU A 69 5.22 -3.01 -1.92
N LEU A 70 4.66 -1.86 -2.32
CA LEU A 70 5.34 -0.56 -2.25
C LEU A 70 5.66 -0.15 -0.81
N GLY A 71 4.68 -0.23 0.09
CA GLY A 71 4.87 0.08 1.51
C GLY A 71 5.91 -0.81 2.17
N LYS A 72 5.92 -2.12 1.85
CA LYS A 72 6.94 -3.07 2.32
C LYS A 72 8.33 -2.72 1.80
N ALA A 73 8.45 -2.39 0.51
CA ALA A 73 9.73 -2.01 -0.09
C ALA A 73 10.31 -0.75 0.55
N TRP A 74 9.49 0.28 0.79
CA TRP A 74 9.93 1.49 1.47
C TRP A 74 10.26 1.28 2.94
N ALA A 75 9.47 0.49 3.68
CA ALA A 75 9.81 0.14 5.05
C ALA A 75 11.17 -0.58 5.13
N SER A 76 11.46 -1.47 4.17
CA SER A 76 12.75 -2.15 4.07
C SER A 76 13.89 -1.17 3.72
N GLU A 77 13.65 -0.21 2.85
CA GLU A 77 14.62 0.84 2.50
C GLU A 77 14.96 1.71 3.72
N ILE A 78 13.95 2.17 4.48
CA ILE A 78 14.17 2.96 5.70
C ILE A 78 14.93 2.14 6.75
N ALA A 79 14.57 0.87 6.94
CA ALA A 79 15.30 -0.02 7.84
C ALA A 79 16.76 -0.25 7.39
N SER A 80 17.03 -0.30 6.08
CA SER A 80 18.40 -0.39 5.55
C SER A 80 19.19 0.89 5.76
N ARG A 81 18.55 2.07 5.78
CA ARG A 81 19.22 3.34 6.09
C ARG A 81 19.59 3.42 7.57
N ARG A 82 18.74 2.89 8.45
CA ARG A 82 19.02 2.77 9.89
C ARG A 82 20.27 1.95 10.18
N THR A 83 20.54 0.89 9.42
CA THR A 83 21.73 0.04 9.62
C THR A 83 23.00 0.58 8.95
N GLN A 84 22.88 1.58 8.08
CA GLN A 84 24.03 2.23 7.42
C GLN A 84 24.55 3.47 8.18
N SER A 85 23.83 3.95 9.18
CA SER A 85 24.27 5.02 10.10
C SER A 85 24.90 4.43 11.36
#